data_AF-F0R5Z3-F1
#
_entry.id   AF-F0R5Z3-F1
#
_cell.length_a   1.000
_cell.length_b   1.000
_cell.length_c   1.000
_cell.angle_alpha   90.00
_cell.angle_beta   90.00
_cell.angle_gamma   90.00
#
_symmetry.space_group_name_H-M   'P 1'
#
loop_
_entity.id
_entity.type
_entity.pdbx_description
1 polymer ?
#
loop_
_entity_poly.entity_id
_entity_poly.type
_entity_poly.pdbx_seq_one_letter_code
_entity_poly.pdbx_strand_id
1 'polypeptide(L)'
;MKNKNSFLTNLKDFDKYFPEDCAALLLPGRLLVGKNKYSKLYHTTSLNSFMLIWAKKRLRFAPLTGVNDMKEITLSISDESPQRLPMLFAMQDVRKAYKQISFTMDFNSSIKGYASPLLWGVYGDKNKGVCIELDYNKLNLPTNCFHGIVEYENRTKHQIEIPKDVVSINSLKSFIRLHQKELFFMKDKCWEHENEYRIISDADEYLDITDAITSVYVAELDGLTFEIVDELLKDTNVKFGYVHVDKDSGVLFSSDARKYKESVNSALNNPNNCLLPISEQAKNYYESLKNNPDADLTKIEYNLHN
;
A
#
# COMPACT_ATOMS: atom_id res chain seq x y z
N MET A 1 45.27 8.63 -33.30
CA MET A 1 44.60 7.31 -33.43
C MET A 1 45.02 6.46 -32.24
N LYS A 2 44.17 6.44 -31.20
CA LYS A 2 43.30 5.31 -30.82
C LYS A 2 44.09 4.14 -30.21
N ASN A 3 44.08 4.10 -28.87
CA ASN A 3 43.84 2.88 -28.12
C ASN A 3 42.96 3.20 -26.90
N LYS A 4 41.71 3.60 -27.18
CA LYS A 4 40.57 3.36 -26.30
C LYS A 4 40.17 1.91 -26.57
N ASN A 5 40.33 1.00 -25.60
CA ASN A 5 39.57 -0.26 -25.49
C ASN A 5 40.07 -1.10 -24.31
N SER A 6 39.70 -0.72 -23.08
CA SER A 6 39.63 -1.71 -21.99
C SER A 6 38.47 -1.51 -21.01
N PHE A 7 37.56 -0.57 -21.25
CA PHE A 7 36.42 -0.30 -20.36
C PHE A 7 35.04 -0.60 -20.97
N LEU A 8 34.98 -1.09 -22.22
CA LEU A 8 33.73 -1.28 -22.98
C LEU A 8 33.43 -2.74 -23.34
N THR A 9 34.17 -3.71 -22.81
CA THR A 9 33.91 -5.14 -23.05
C THR A 9 33.01 -5.82 -22.01
N ASN A 10 32.57 -5.12 -20.94
CA ASN A 10 31.68 -5.71 -19.92
C ASN A 10 30.23 -5.20 -19.93
N LEU A 11 29.79 -4.54 -21.01
CA LEU A 11 28.40 -4.03 -21.14
C LEU A 11 27.55 -4.79 -22.16
N LYS A 12 28.08 -5.85 -22.77
CA LYS A 12 27.35 -6.69 -23.75
C LYS A 12 26.95 -8.09 -23.23
N ASP A 13 27.18 -8.37 -21.95
CA ASP A 13 26.77 -9.64 -21.34
C ASP A 13 25.48 -9.56 -20.53
N PHE A 14 24.82 -8.40 -20.43
CA PHE A 14 23.58 -8.28 -19.66
C PHE A 14 22.37 -8.98 -20.28
N ASP A 15 22.33 -9.12 -21.60
CA ASP A 15 21.18 -9.74 -22.30
C ASP A 15 21.24 -11.28 -22.30
N LYS A 16 22.32 -11.89 -21.81
CA LYS A 16 22.51 -13.36 -21.77
C LYS A 16 22.23 -13.99 -20.41
N TYR A 17 21.89 -13.18 -19.39
CA TYR A 17 21.56 -13.62 -18.03
C TYR A 17 20.08 -13.48 -17.67
N PHE A 18 19.20 -13.18 -18.62
CA PHE A 18 17.76 -13.36 -18.41
C PHE A 18 17.38 -14.79 -18.85
N PRO A 19 17.02 -15.68 -17.92
CA PRO A 19 16.36 -16.92 -18.31
C PRO A 19 15.01 -16.58 -18.95
N GLU A 20 14.79 -17.12 -20.14
CA GLU A 20 13.47 -17.31 -20.73
C GLU A 20 12.68 -18.28 -19.86
N ASP A 21 12.17 -17.76 -18.75
CA ASP A 21 11.02 -18.20 -17.98
C ASP A 21 11.03 -17.33 -16.73
N CYS A 22 9.92 -16.62 -16.51
CA CYS A 22 9.72 -15.75 -15.37
C CYS A 22 9.66 -16.60 -14.09
N ALA A 23 10.80 -17.12 -13.66
CA ALA A 23 11.02 -17.55 -12.30
C ALA A 23 10.80 -16.30 -11.47
N ALA A 24 9.64 -16.24 -10.81
CA ALA A 24 9.36 -15.28 -9.77
C ALA A 24 10.67 -15.06 -9.01
N LEU A 25 11.13 -13.81 -8.95
CA LEU A 25 12.10 -13.34 -7.96
C LEU A 25 11.80 -14.16 -6.71
N LEU A 26 12.72 -15.04 -6.30
CA LEU A 26 12.56 -15.88 -5.11
C LEU A 26 12.58 -14.91 -3.93
N LEU A 27 11.45 -14.24 -3.72
CA LEU A 27 11.23 -13.30 -2.66
C LEU A 27 11.56 -14.07 -1.38
N PRO A 28 12.39 -13.53 -0.48
CA PRO A 28 12.74 -14.24 0.74
C PRO A 28 11.45 -14.64 1.46
N GLY A 29 11.41 -15.84 2.02
CA GLY A 29 10.30 -16.31 2.86
C GLY A 29 9.43 -17.41 2.28
N ARG A 30 8.45 -17.83 3.07
CA ARG A 30 7.47 -18.89 2.75
C ARG A 30 6.08 -18.29 2.59
N LEU A 31 5.29 -18.86 1.69
CA LEU A 31 3.90 -18.47 1.49
C LEU A 31 3.11 -18.60 2.81
N LEU A 32 2.36 -17.56 3.16
CA LEU A 32 1.45 -17.60 4.29
C LEU A 32 0.11 -18.21 3.86
N VAL A 33 -0.51 -19.00 4.74
CA VAL A 33 -1.76 -19.72 4.46
C VAL A 33 -2.79 -19.39 5.53
N GLY A 34 -4.06 -19.27 5.11
CA GLY A 34 -5.19 -19.05 6.01
C GLY A 34 -5.03 -17.79 6.88
N LYS A 35 -5.33 -17.91 8.18
CA LYS A 35 -5.25 -16.81 9.16
C LYS A 35 -3.89 -16.15 9.26
N ASN A 36 -2.82 -16.84 8.90
CA ASN A 36 -1.47 -16.27 8.97
C ASN A 36 -1.26 -15.15 7.96
N LYS A 37 -1.98 -15.16 6.81
CA LYS A 37 -1.91 -14.08 5.82
C LYS A 37 -2.35 -12.73 6.39
N TYR A 38 -3.41 -12.74 7.18
CA TYR A 38 -4.04 -11.55 7.75
C TYR A 38 -3.88 -11.44 9.26
N SER A 39 -2.85 -12.08 9.85
CA SER A 39 -2.55 -11.89 11.27
C SER A 39 -2.22 -10.42 11.60
N LYS A 40 -1.60 -9.74 10.64
CA LYS A 40 -1.42 -8.29 10.58
C LYS A 40 -2.13 -7.74 9.36
N LEU A 41 -2.80 -6.61 9.55
CA LEU A 41 -3.50 -5.86 8.51
C LEU A 41 -2.93 -4.45 8.43
N TYR A 42 -2.80 -3.93 7.21
CA TYR A 42 -2.12 -2.65 6.97
C TYR A 42 -3.06 -1.68 6.26
N HIS A 43 -3.20 -0.48 6.81
CA HIS A 43 -4.00 0.59 6.24
C HIS A 43 -3.09 1.76 5.87
N THR A 44 -2.85 1.93 4.57
CA THR A 44 -2.04 3.03 4.03
C THR A 44 -2.93 4.21 3.64
N THR A 45 -2.57 5.41 4.08
CA THR A 45 -3.40 6.61 3.92
C THR A 45 -2.56 7.89 3.95
N SER A 46 -3.19 9.04 3.73
CA SER A 46 -2.53 10.35 3.84
C SER A 46 -2.36 10.78 5.30
N LEU A 47 -1.47 11.75 5.56
CA LEU A 47 -1.25 12.31 6.90
C LEU A 47 -2.55 12.88 7.51
N ASN A 48 -3.36 13.59 6.74
CA ASN A 48 -4.63 14.18 7.20
C ASN A 48 -5.61 13.10 7.68
N SER A 49 -5.76 12.03 6.90
CA SER A 49 -6.59 10.89 7.29
C SER A 49 -6.03 10.20 8.53
N PHE A 50 -4.71 9.98 8.59
CA PHE A 50 -4.05 9.40 9.75
C PHE A 50 -4.32 10.20 11.03
N MET A 51 -4.22 11.52 11.02
CA MET A 51 -4.50 12.35 12.20
C MET A 51 -5.92 12.14 12.74
N LEU A 52 -6.92 12.06 11.85
CA LEU A 52 -8.31 11.78 12.23
C LEU A 52 -8.48 10.37 12.80
N ILE A 53 -7.88 9.38 12.14
CA ILE A 53 -7.89 7.98 12.58
C ILE A 53 -7.22 7.86 13.94
N TRP A 54 -6.07 8.49 14.13
CA TRP A 54 -5.29 8.44 15.36
C TRP A 54 -6.02 9.10 16.52
N ALA A 55 -6.57 10.31 16.31
CA ALA A 55 -7.28 11.05 17.34
C ALA A 55 -8.58 10.38 17.78
N LYS A 56 -9.25 9.66 16.87
CA LYS A 56 -10.53 8.99 17.15
C LYS A 56 -10.42 7.48 17.34
N LYS A 57 -9.23 6.91 17.13
CA LYS A 57 -8.92 5.48 17.19
C LYS A 57 -9.91 4.61 16.42
N ARG A 58 -10.35 5.08 15.25
CA ARG A 58 -11.34 4.40 14.43
C ARG A 58 -11.12 4.61 12.94
N LEU A 59 -11.43 3.61 12.15
CA LEU A 59 -11.45 3.68 10.68
C LEU A 59 -12.86 3.90 10.19
N ARG A 60 -13.03 4.78 9.19
CA ARG A 60 -14.34 5.02 8.57
C ARG A 60 -14.61 3.98 7.51
N PHE A 61 -15.82 3.41 7.49
CA PHE A 61 -16.27 2.62 6.36
C PHE A 61 -16.54 3.54 5.16
N ALA A 62 -15.79 3.33 4.08
CA ALA A 62 -15.90 4.09 2.84
C ALA A 62 -17.05 3.55 1.98
N PRO A 63 -17.83 4.40 1.30
CA PRO A 63 -18.83 3.94 0.35
C PRO A 63 -18.22 3.03 -0.72
N LEU A 64 -18.98 2.05 -1.19
CA LEU A 64 -18.61 1.22 -2.34
C LEU A 64 -18.69 1.99 -3.68
N THR A 65 -19.24 3.21 -3.65
CA THR A 65 -19.25 4.14 -4.79
C THR A 65 -17.96 4.95 -4.81
N GLY A 66 -17.21 4.90 -5.92
CA GLY A 66 -15.96 5.67 -6.08
C GLY A 66 -14.68 4.89 -5.73
N VAL A 67 -14.72 3.55 -5.83
CA VAL A 67 -13.53 2.70 -5.76
C VAL A 67 -12.64 2.90 -7.01
N ASN A 68 -11.34 2.60 -6.90
CA ASN A 68 -10.42 2.73 -8.04
C ASN A 68 -10.64 1.66 -9.13
N ASP A 69 -11.22 0.51 -8.78
CA ASP A 69 -11.52 -0.55 -9.73
C ASP A 69 -12.82 -0.26 -10.48
N MET A 70 -12.69 0.16 -11.74
CA MET A 70 -13.82 0.43 -12.62
C MET A 70 -14.78 -0.75 -12.74
N LYS A 71 -14.27 -1.99 -12.68
CA LYS A 71 -15.10 -3.19 -12.85
C LYS A 71 -16.01 -3.43 -11.65
N GLU A 72 -15.55 -3.12 -10.45
CA GLU A 72 -16.38 -3.14 -9.23
C GLU A 72 -17.52 -2.10 -9.32
N ILE A 73 -17.22 -0.92 -9.89
CA ILE A 73 -18.25 0.11 -10.14
C ILE A 73 -19.28 -0.39 -11.15
N THR A 74 -18.82 -1.00 -12.24
CA THR A 74 -19.67 -1.44 -13.36
C THR A 74 -20.34 -2.80 -13.17
N LEU A 75 -20.18 -3.45 -12.02
CA LEU A 75 -20.84 -4.73 -11.73
C LEU A 75 -22.34 -4.60 -11.98
N SER A 76 -22.80 -5.29 -13.02
CA SER A 76 -24.17 -5.24 -13.49
C SER A 76 -25.02 -6.21 -12.69
N ILE A 77 -26.09 -5.69 -12.10
CA ILE A 77 -27.12 -6.52 -11.50
C ILE A 77 -28.36 -6.35 -12.36
N SER A 78 -28.80 -7.44 -12.98
CA SER A 78 -29.82 -7.40 -14.03
C SER A 78 -31.04 -8.24 -13.69
N ASP A 79 -32.15 -7.87 -14.33
CA ASP A 79 -33.38 -8.64 -14.40
C ASP A 79 -33.92 -8.51 -15.83
N GLU A 80 -34.37 -9.62 -16.41
CA GLU A 80 -34.86 -9.64 -17.80
C GLU A 80 -36.28 -9.08 -17.95
N SER A 81 -37.04 -8.94 -16.85
CA SER A 81 -38.45 -8.54 -16.86
C SER A 81 -38.63 -7.05 -16.56
N PRO A 82 -39.25 -6.24 -17.45
CA PRO A 82 -39.57 -4.84 -17.18
C PRO A 82 -40.44 -4.63 -15.93
N GLN A 83 -41.27 -5.60 -15.57
CA GLN A 83 -42.10 -5.56 -14.37
C GLN A 83 -41.27 -5.56 -13.08
N ARG A 84 -40.00 -5.98 -13.14
CA ARG A 84 -39.08 -6.06 -12.01
C ARG A 84 -38.12 -4.87 -11.94
N LEU A 85 -38.31 -3.82 -12.74
CA LEU A 85 -37.59 -2.55 -12.60
C LEU A 85 -37.57 -1.99 -11.15
N PRO A 86 -38.67 -2.05 -10.37
CA PRO A 86 -38.63 -1.65 -8.96
C PRO A 86 -37.63 -2.45 -8.11
N MET A 87 -37.41 -3.73 -8.42
CA MET A 87 -36.42 -4.56 -7.73
C MET A 87 -34.99 -4.14 -8.04
N LEU A 88 -34.71 -3.65 -9.26
CA LEU A 88 -33.40 -3.12 -9.62
C LEU A 88 -33.08 -1.83 -8.85
N PHE A 89 -34.05 -0.92 -8.71
CA PHE A 89 -33.88 0.27 -7.86
C PHE A 89 -33.67 -0.11 -6.39
N ALA A 90 -34.50 -1.01 -5.86
CA ALA A 90 -34.32 -1.50 -4.50
C ALA A 90 -32.96 -2.16 -4.28
N MET A 91 -32.47 -2.95 -5.24
CA MET A 91 -31.15 -3.57 -5.16
C MET A 91 -30.02 -2.53 -5.15
N GLN A 92 -30.13 -1.47 -5.95
CA GLN A 92 -29.15 -0.38 -5.91
C GLN A 92 -29.11 0.31 -4.55
N ASP A 93 -30.26 0.60 -3.95
CA ASP A 93 -30.34 1.23 -2.63
C ASP A 93 -29.77 0.31 -1.54
N VAL A 94 -30.16 -0.97 -1.56
CA VAL A 94 -29.63 -1.96 -0.60
C VAL A 94 -28.12 -2.12 -0.77
N ARG A 95 -27.58 -2.18 -1.99
CA ARG A 95 -26.14 -2.29 -2.24
C ARG A 95 -25.39 -1.03 -1.79
N LYS A 96 -25.93 0.16 -2.05
CA LYS A 96 -25.32 1.45 -1.64
C LYS A 96 -25.25 1.63 -0.12
N ALA A 97 -26.08 0.91 0.64
CA ALA A 97 -26.01 0.93 2.10
C ALA A 97 -24.72 0.27 2.62
N TYR A 98 -24.16 -0.70 1.89
CA TYR A 98 -22.90 -1.33 2.26
C TYR A 98 -21.70 -0.41 2.00
N LYS A 99 -20.77 -0.45 2.93
CA LYS A 99 -19.52 0.32 2.96
C LYS A 99 -18.38 -0.60 3.34
N GLN A 100 -17.16 -0.23 2.99
CA GLN A 100 -15.97 -1.06 3.18
C GLN A 100 -14.82 -0.37 3.89
N ILE A 101 -14.00 -1.19 4.54
CA ILE A 101 -12.62 -0.86 4.88
C ILE A 101 -11.73 -1.90 4.20
N SER A 102 -10.71 -1.41 3.53
CA SER A 102 -9.72 -2.21 2.83
C SER A 102 -8.37 -2.15 3.55
N PHE A 103 -7.75 -3.31 3.67
CA PHE A 103 -6.42 -3.49 4.23
C PHE A 103 -5.55 -4.28 3.26
N THR A 104 -4.26 -4.04 3.30
CA THR A 104 -3.28 -4.97 2.72
C THR A 104 -2.90 -6.01 3.77
N MET A 105 -2.60 -7.23 3.32
CA MET A 105 -2.08 -8.33 4.13
C MET A 105 -0.57 -8.51 3.94
N ASP A 106 0.04 -9.36 4.77
CA ASP A 106 1.39 -9.85 4.47
C ASP A 106 1.39 -10.67 3.17
N PHE A 107 2.40 -10.45 2.31
CA PHE A 107 2.55 -11.17 1.05
C PHE A 107 3.12 -12.57 1.30
N ASN A 108 4.13 -12.66 2.17
CA ASN A 108 4.74 -13.90 2.61
C ASN A 108 5.37 -13.71 4.01
N SER A 109 6.11 -14.70 4.52
CA SER A 109 6.71 -14.61 5.85
C SER A 109 7.70 -13.44 6.04
N SER A 110 8.32 -12.94 4.96
CA SER A 110 9.35 -11.90 5.01
C SER A 110 8.88 -10.56 4.46
N ILE A 111 7.94 -10.55 3.52
CA ILE A 111 7.41 -9.34 2.89
C ILE A 111 6.08 -8.98 3.52
N LYS A 112 6.13 -7.93 4.33
CA LYS A 112 5.01 -7.40 5.10
C LYS A 112 4.11 -6.51 4.25
N GLY A 113 2.87 -6.31 4.68
CA GLY A 113 1.93 -5.48 3.92
C GLY A 113 2.37 -4.01 3.80
N TYR A 114 3.09 -3.47 4.79
CA TYR A 114 3.70 -2.13 4.69
C TYR A 114 4.74 -2.02 3.56
N ALA A 115 5.26 -3.15 3.06
CA ALA A 115 6.35 -3.18 2.08
C ALA A 115 5.85 -3.09 0.63
N SER A 116 4.57 -2.80 0.38
CA SER A 116 4.03 -2.65 -0.98
C SER A 116 4.29 -1.26 -1.55
N PRO A 117 5.16 -1.09 -2.57
CA PRO A 117 5.40 0.22 -3.18
C PRO A 117 4.14 0.79 -3.86
N LEU A 118 3.29 -0.10 -4.41
CA LEU A 118 2.01 0.28 -5.02
C LEU A 118 1.12 1.02 -4.03
N LEU A 119 1.03 0.51 -2.79
CA LEU A 119 0.15 1.08 -1.76
C LEU A 119 0.66 2.45 -1.30
N TRP A 120 1.98 2.61 -1.16
CA TRP A 120 2.58 3.90 -0.86
C TRP A 120 2.38 4.93 -1.98
N GLY A 121 2.51 4.50 -3.25
CA GLY A 121 2.32 5.37 -4.40
C GLY A 121 0.88 5.81 -4.59
N VAL A 122 -0.08 4.88 -4.49
CA VAL A 122 -1.49 5.13 -4.79
C VAL A 122 -2.25 5.71 -3.58
N TYR A 123 -2.07 5.12 -2.40
CA TYR A 123 -2.87 5.45 -1.22
C TYR A 123 -2.07 6.22 -0.16
N GLY A 124 -0.75 6.06 -0.13
CA GLY A 124 0.18 6.72 0.79
C GLY A 124 0.64 8.10 0.34
N ASP A 125 -0.24 8.87 -0.33
CA ASP A 125 0.03 10.24 -0.79
C ASP A 125 1.39 10.39 -1.50
N LYS A 126 1.65 9.54 -2.50
CA LYS A 126 2.91 9.50 -3.26
C LYS A 126 4.14 9.35 -2.35
N ASN A 127 4.07 8.39 -1.42
CA ASN A 127 5.08 8.08 -0.40
C ASN A 127 5.21 9.08 0.77
N LYS A 128 4.34 10.10 0.86
CA LYS A 128 4.36 11.09 1.95
C LYS A 128 3.36 10.81 3.08
N GLY A 129 2.54 9.77 2.90
CA GLY A 129 1.52 9.36 3.84
C GLY A 129 2.03 8.49 4.99
N VAL A 130 1.11 7.73 5.56
CA VAL A 130 1.32 6.89 6.73
C VAL A 130 0.73 5.52 6.48
N CYS A 131 1.38 4.45 6.97
CA CYS A 131 0.81 3.12 7.02
C CYS A 131 0.58 2.70 8.47
N ILE A 132 -0.62 2.21 8.80
CA ILE A 132 -0.98 1.73 10.13
C ILE A 132 -1.04 0.21 10.10
N GLU A 133 -0.31 -0.47 10.99
CA GLU A 133 -0.42 -1.92 11.19
C GLU A 133 -1.32 -2.23 12.38
N LEU A 134 -2.25 -3.14 12.14
CA LEU A 134 -3.25 -3.61 13.08
C LEU A 134 -3.05 -5.10 13.36
N ASP A 135 -3.17 -5.49 14.63
CA ASP A 135 -3.32 -6.88 15.04
C ASP A 135 -4.75 -7.35 14.81
N TYR A 136 -4.93 -8.30 13.90
CA TYR A 136 -6.27 -8.78 13.55
C TYR A 136 -7.03 -9.38 14.74
N ASN A 137 -6.33 -10.07 15.66
CA ASN A 137 -6.99 -10.72 16.79
C ASN A 137 -7.50 -9.71 17.83
N LYS A 138 -7.05 -8.45 17.75
CA LYS A 138 -7.49 -7.36 18.61
C LYS A 138 -8.53 -6.45 17.93
N LEU A 139 -8.91 -6.75 16.69
CA LEU A 139 -10.00 -6.03 16.03
C LEU A 139 -11.35 -6.50 16.56
N ASN A 140 -12.14 -5.56 17.04
CA ASN A 140 -13.52 -5.79 17.42
C ASN A 140 -14.40 -5.69 16.16
N LEU A 141 -14.48 -6.79 15.41
CA LEU A 141 -15.30 -6.84 14.19
C LEU A 141 -16.79 -6.71 14.54
N PRO A 142 -17.56 -5.89 13.79
CA PRO A 142 -19.00 -5.81 14.00
C PRO A 142 -19.70 -7.15 13.77
N THR A 143 -20.71 -7.45 14.58
CA THR A 143 -21.40 -8.76 14.57
C THR A 143 -22.03 -9.10 13.22
N ASN A 144 -22.52 -8.10 12.49
CA ASN A 144 -23.23 -8.26 11.23
C ASN A 144 -22.43 -7.76 10.02
N CYS A 145 -21.09 -7.85 10.07
CA CYS A 145 -20.25 -7.51 8.92
C CYS A 145 -19.89 -8.75 8.09
N PHE A 146 -19.56 -8.53 6.82
CA PHE A 146 -18.81 -9.50 6.02
C PHE A 146 -17.34 -9.15 6.10
N HIS A 147 -16.46 -10.14 6.15
CA HIS A 147 -15.03 -9.87 6.12
C HIS A 147 -14.26 -11.06 5.55
N GLY A 148 -13.17 -10.78 4.86
CA GLY A 148 -12.44 -11.81 4.15
C GLY A 148 -11.37 -11.30 3.19
N ILE A 149 -10.62 -12.26 2.67
CA ILE A 149 -9.62 -12.04 1.63
C ILE A 149 -10.33 -11.78 0.30
N VAL A 150 -9.88 -10.77 -0.44
CA VAL A 150 -10.31 -10.55 -1.81
C VAL A 150 -9.63 -11.56 -2.73
N GLU A 151 -10.43 -12.22 -3.57
CA GLU A 151 -9.96 -13.14 -4.60
C GLU A 151 -9.79 -12.43 -5.94
N TYR A 152 -8.80 -12.86 -6.71
CA TYR A 152 -8.39 -12.19 -7.94
C TYR A 152 -8.49 -13.14 -9.13
N GLU A 153 -9.32 -12.80 -10.12
CA GLU A 153 -9.57 -13.63 -11.29
C GLU A 153 -9.26 -12.89 -12.60
N ASN A 154 -8.82 -13.63 -13.63
CA ASN A 154 -8.54 -13.05 -14.96
C ASN A 154 -9.80 -12.52 -15.66
N ARG A 155 -10.97 -13.10 -15.34
CA ARG A 155 -12.28 -12.72 -15.88
C ARG A 155 -13.31 -12.84 -14.78
N THR A 156 -13.46 -11.78 -13.99
CA THR A 156 -14.54 -11.70 -13.02
C THR A 156 -15.90 -11.75 -13.74
N LYS A 157 -16.92 -12.35 -13.10
CA LYS A 157 -18.29 -12.24 -13.60
C LYS A 157 -18.78 -10.81 -13.38
N HIS A 158 -19.11 -10.11 -14.46
CA HIS A 158 -19.57 -8.71 -14.40
C HIS A 158 -21.09 -8.60 -14.36
N GLN A 159 -21.81 -9.72 -14.38
CA GLN A 159 -23.26 -9.75 -14.39
C GLN A 159 -23.78 -10.77 -13.38
N ILE A 160 -24.69 -10.32 -12.52
CA ILE A 160 -25.41 -11.13 -11.55
C ILE A 160 -26.90 -10.92 -11.82
N GLU A 161 -27.61 -12.01 -12.10
CA GLU A 161 -29.07 -11.97 -12.30
C GLU A 161 -29.79 -12.11 -10.96
N ILE A 162 -30.84 -11.31 -10.74
CA ILE A 162 -31.69 -11.43 -9.55
C ILE A 162 -32.72 -12.57 -9.77
N PRO A 163 -32.67 -13.66 -8.99
CA PRO A 163 -33.60 -14.79 -9.11
C PRO A 163 -35.07 -14.34 -8.98
N LYS A 164 -35.99 -15.02 -9.66
CA LYS A 164 -37.43 -14.67 -9.73
C LYS A 164 -38.15 -14.68 -8.38
N ASP A 165 -37.67 -15.48 -7.44
CA ASP A 165 -38.18 -15.60 -6.07
C ASP A 165 -37.72 -14.45 -5.15
N VAL A 166 -36.76 -13.63 -5.58
CA VAL A 166 -36.35 -12.41 -4.86
C VAL A 166 -37.31 -11.28 -5.19
N VAL A 167 -38.32 -11.08 -4.33
CA VAL A 167 -39.46 -10.17 -4.59
C VAL A 167 -39.62 -9.07 -3.55
N SER A 168 -38.72 -8.97 -2.59
CA SER A 168 -38.76 -7.99 -1.49
C SER A 168 -37.37 -7.52 -1.07
N ILE A 169 -37.31 -6.43 -0.28
CA ILE A 169 -36.06 -5.93 0.32
C ILE A 169 -35.40 -7.00 1.22
N ASN A 170 -36.20 -7.77 1.98
CA ASN A 170 -35.66 -8.81 2.86
C ASN A 170 -35.05 -9.97 2.06
N SER A 171 -35.69 -10.38 0.96
CA SER A 171 -35.11 -11.37 0.05
C SER A 171 -33.87 -10.82 -0.67
N LEU A 172 -33.81 -9.51 -0.98
CA LEU A 172 -32.59 -8.88 -1.54
C LEU A 172 -31.43 -8.90 -0.54
N LYS A 173 -31.69 -8.58 0.74
CA LYS A 173 -30.66 -8.69 1.79
C LYS A 173 -30.16 -10.13 1.94
N SER A 174 -31.07 -11.10 1.84
CA SER A 174 -30.73 -12.53 1.87
C SER A 174 -29.91 -12.94 0.64
N PHE A 175 -30.28 -12.42 -0.54
CA PHE A 175 -29.55 -12.59 -1.78
C PHE A 175 -28.12 -12.02 -1.70
N ILE A 176 -27.94 -10.81 -1.17
CA ILE A 176 -26.60 -10.23 -0.96
C ILE A 176 -25.76 -11.10 -0.03
N ARG A 177 -26.32 -11.61 1.07
CA ARG A 177 -25.59 -12.52 1.98
C ARG A 177 -25.13 -13.80 1.26
N LEU A 178 -25.96 -14.35 0.38
CA LEU A 178 -25.63 -15.53 -0.42
C LEU A 178 -24.53 -15.23 -1.45
N HIS A 179 -24.58 -14.07 -2.10
CA HIS A 179 -23.66 -13.66 -3.17
C HIS A 179 -22.57 -12.69 -2.70
N GLN A 180 -22.33 -12.56 -1.39
CA GLN A 180 -21.42 -11.56 -0.82
C GLN A 180 -20.01 -11.64 -1.42
N LYS A 181 -19.55 -12.87 -1.73
CA LYS A 181 -18.23 -13.10 -2.33
C LYS A 181 -18.14 -12.42 -3.68
N GLU A 182 -19.09 -12.69 -4.57
CA GLU A 182 -19.12 -12.13 -5.92
C GLU A 182 -19.31 -10.61 -5.91
N LEU A 183 -20.07 -10.10 -4.93
CA LEU A 183 -20.39 -8.68 -4.82
C LEU A 183 -19.26 -7.84 -4.21
N PHE A 184 -18.48 -8.40 -3.27
CA PHE A 184 -17.57 -7.60 -2.44
C PHE A 184 -16.15 -8.15 -2.29
N PHE A 185 -15.90 -9.40 -2.66
CA PHE A 185 -14.61 -10.07 -2.42
C PHE A 185 -14.00 -10.68 -3.69
N MET A 186 -14.37 -10.16 -4.87
CA MET A 186 -13.74 -10.52 -6.13
C MET A 186 -13.24 -9.26 -6.83
N LYS A 187 -12.01 -9.31 -7.32
CA LYS A 187 -11.38 -8.28 -8.12
C LYS A 187 -10.76 -8.88 -9.38
N ASP A 188 -10.51 -8.00 -10.33
CA ASP A 188 -9.73 -8.37 -11.49
C ASP A 188 -8.27 -8.64 -11.14
N LYS A 189 -7.65 -9.58 -11.85
CA LYS A 189 -6.28 -10.04 -11.59
C LYS A 189 -5.25 -8.93 -11.57
N CYS A 190 -5.43 -7.86 -12.35
CA CYS A 190 -4.50 -6.72 -12.37
C CYS A 190 -4.39 -5.98 -11.03
N TRP A 191 -5.35 -6.16 -10.12
CA TRP A 191 -5.34 -5.58 -8.77
C TRP A 191 -4.75 -6.53 -7.71
N GLU A 192 -4.24 -7.70 -8.08
CA GLU A 192 -3.78 -8.72 -7.12
C GLU A 192 -2.65 -8.25 -6.20
N HIS A 193 -1.87 -7.27 -6.64
CA HIS A 193 -0.77 -6.69 -5.88
C HIS A 193 -1.24 -5.82 -4.70
N GLU A 194 -2.54 -5.55 -4.57
CA GLU A 194 -3.11 -4.96 -3.36
C GLU A 194 -3.15 -5.96 -2.19
N ASN A 195 -3.17 -7.27 -2.48
CA ASN A 195 -3.22 -8.38 -1.52
C ASN A 195 -4.23 -8.10 -0.39
N GLU A 196 -5.47 -7.85 -0.79
CA GLU A 196 -6.46 -7.12 0.00
C GLU A 196 -7.26 -8.03 0.95
N TYR A 197 -7.51 -7.51 2.15
CA TYR A 197 -8.50 -8.00 3.09
C TYR A 197 -9.56 -6.91 3.30
N ARG A 198 -10.84 -7.29 3.22
CA ARG A 198 -11.97 -6.35 3.36
C ARG A 198 -12.79 -6.64 4.59
N ILE A 199 -13.36 -5.57 5.14
CA ILE A 199 -14.49 -5.62 6.08
C ILE A 199 -15.61 -4.78 5.46
N ILE A 200 -16.82 -5.33 5.39
CA ILE A 200 -17.99 -4.76 4.74
C ILE A 200 -19.12 -4.66 5.78
N SER A 201 -19.71 -3.48 5.96
CA SER A 201 -20.85 -3.27 6.86
C SER A 201 -21.91 -2.39 6.19
N ASP A 202 -23.19 -2.69 6.41
CA ASP A 202 -24.34 -1.85 6.05
C ASP A 202 -24.93 -1.09 7.25
N ALA A 203 -24.37 -1.27 8.44
CA ALA A 203 -24.89 -0.70 9.68
C ALA A 203 -23.89 0.25 10.38
N ASP A 204 -22.60 -0.02 10.26
CA ASP A 204 -21.55 0.69 10.98
C ASP A 204 -20.89 1.77 10.13
N GLU A 205 -20.74 2.97 10.70
CA GLU A 205 -19.98 4.05 10.06
C GLU A 205 -18.48 3.95 10.32
N TYR A 206 -18.10 3.31 11.44
CA TYR A 206 -16.71 3.23 11.90
C TYR A 206 -16.39 1.87 12.51
N LEU A 207 -15.14 1.44 12.33
CA LEU A 207 -14.53 0.32 13.03
C LEU A 207 -13.60 0.86 14.12
N ASP A 208 -13.80 0.43 15.36
CA ASP A 208 -12.87 0.70 16.46
C ASP A 208 -11.57 -0.10 16.29
N ILE A 209 -10.44 0.59 16.36
CA ILE A 209 -9.10 0.02 16.22
C ILE A 209 -8.20 0.30 17.43
N THR A 210 -8.76 0.84 18.52
CA THR A 210 -8.01 1.35 19.68
C THR A 210 -6.94 0.38 20.18
N ASP A 211 -7.33 -0.87 20.43
CA ASP A 211 -6.43 -1.89 20.98
C ASP A 211 -5.63 -2.65 19.90
N ALA A 212 -5.95 -2.42 18.63
CA ALA A 212 -5.40 -3.18 17.52
C ALA A 212 -4.11 -2.57 16.94
N ILE A 213 -3.88 -1.26 17.08
CA ILE A 213 -2.70 -0.61 16.50
C ILE A 213 -1.42 -1.15 17.15
N THR A 214 -0.55 -1.80 16.36
CA THR A 214 0.74 -2.30 16.83
C THR A 214 1.92 -1.51 16.32
N SER A 215 1.84 -0.99 15.10
CA SER A 215 2.91 -0.19 14.49
C SER A 215 2.34 0.90 13.59
N VAL A 216 3.08 1.98 13.42
CA VAL A 216 2.82 3.04 12.45
C VAL A 216 4.11 3.28 11.68
N TYR A 217 3.97 3.48 10.37
CA TYR A 217 5.10 3.61 9.45
C TYR A 217 5.04 4.88 8.63
N VAL A 218 6.21 5.42 8.30
CA VAL A 218 6.42 6.52 7.34
C VAL A 218 7.46 6.11 6.30
N ALA A 219 7.41 6.71 5.11
CA ALA A 219 8.39 6.48 4.04
C ALA A 219 9.28 7.71 3.76
N GLU A 220 9.11 8.81 4.52
CA GLU A 220 9.91 10.03 4.44
C GLU A 220 10.36 10.43 5.86
N LEU A 221 11.66 10.68 6.06
CA LEU A 221 12.23 11.03 7.37
C LEU A 221 12.26 12.53 7.64
N ASP A 222 12.45 13.34 6.58
CA ASP A 222 12.69 14.78 6.66
C ASP A 222 11.47 15.59 6.24
N GLY A 223 10.28 15.10 6.60
CA GLY A 223 8.99 15.71 6.26
C GLY A 223 8.07 15.87 7.46
N LEU A 224 7.07 16.74 7.30
CA LEU A 224 6.04 17.03 8.31
C LEU A 224 5.34 15.76 8.82
N THR A 225 5.15 14.77 7.95
CA THR A 225 4.55 13.48 8.31
C THR A 225 5.36 12.78 9.41
N PHE A 226 6.69 12.73 9.28
CA PHE A 226 7.54 12.15 10.32
C PHE A 226 7.37 12.89 11.64
N GLU A 227 7.48 14.22 11.61
CA GLU A 227 7.45 15.06 12.83
C GLU A 227 6.14 14.88 13.60
N ILE A 228 5.00 14.91 12.89
CA ILE A 228 3.69 14.73 13.50
C ILE A 228 3.52 13.31 14.05
N VAL A 229 3.90 12.28 13.27
CA VAL A 229 3.79 10.89 13.72
C VAL A 229 4.68 10.64 14.93
N ASP A 230 5.90 11.16 14.92
CA ASP A 230 6.86 10.99 16.03
C ASP A 230 6.30 11.52 17.35
N GLU A 231 5.81 12.76 17.34
CA GLU A 231 5.24 13.43 18.51
C GLU A 231 4.00 12.68 19.02
N LEU A 232 3.13 12.23 18.11
CA LEU A 232 1.93 11.46 18.46
C LEU A 232 2.22 10.09 19.09
N LEU A 233 3.39 9.51 18.81
CA LEU A 233 3.78 8.18 19.28
C LEU A 233 4.71 8.19 20.49
N LYS A 234 5.24 9.34 20.91
CA LYS A 234 6.33 9.43 21.91
C LYS A 234 6.01 8.74 23.25
N ASP A 235 4.75 8.84 23.69
CA ASP A 235 4.28 8.32 24.98
C ASP A 235 3.42 7.05 24.80
N THR A 236 3.66 6.30 23.72
CA THR A 236 2.89 5.10 23.39
C THR A 236 3.78 3.88 23.21
N ASN A 237 3.19 2.69 23.34
CA ASN A 237 3.86 1.42 23.07
C ASN A 237 3.78 1.01 21.58
N VAL A 238 3.25 1.88 20.72
CA VAL A 238 3.12 1.61 19.28
C VAL A 238 4.48 1.81 18.62
N LYS A 239 4.91 0.84 17.82
CA LYS A 239 6.21 0.92 17.14
C LYS A 239 6.18 1.98 16.04
N PHE A 240 7.26 2.74 15.92
CA PHE A 240 7.41 3.72 14.85
C PHE A 240 8.46 3.26 13.84
N GLY A 241 8.01 2.90 12.64
CA GLY A 241 8.85 2.35 11.58
C GLY A 241 9.11 3.35 10.44
N TYR A 242 10.33 3.34 9.92
CA TYR A 242 10.68 3.99 8.65
C TYR A 242 10.80 2.92 7.57
N VAL A 243 10.05 3.07 6.48
CA VAL A 243 10.06 2.15 5.34
C VAL A 243 11.00 2.68 4.26
N HIS A 244 11.96 1.85 3.85
CA HIS A 244 12.96 2.20 2.85
C HIS A 244 13.41 0.99 2.05
N VAL A 245 14.04 1.28 0.92
CA VAL A 245 14.51 0.27 -0.04
C VAL A 245 15.83 -0.32 0.45
N ASP A 246 15.87 -1.64 0.53
CA ASP A 246 17.12 -2.38 0.66
C ASP A 246 17.94 -2.26 -0.63
N LYS A 247 19.19 -1.79 -0.51
CA LYS A 247 20.02 -1.43 -1.68
C LYS A 247 20.36 -2.65 -2.54
N ASP A 248 20.45 -3.82 -1.93
CA ASP A 248 20.90 -5.04 -2.61
C ASP A 248 19.73 -5.77 -3.26
N SER A 249 18.61 -5.93 -2.54
CA SER A 249 17.43 -6.67 -3.03
C SER A 249 16.39 -5.81 -3.73
N GLY A 250 16.41 -4.48 -3.54
CA GLY A 250 15.36 -3.57 -4.03
C GLY A 250 14.03 -3.70 -3.29
N VAL A 251 13.94 -4.52 -2.25
CA VAL A 251 12.72 -4.76 -1.47
C VAL A 251 12.56 -3.69 -0.39
N LEU A 252 11.33 -3.26 -0.15
CA LEU A 252 11.03 -2.39 0.98
C LEU A 252 11.07 -3.16 2.30
N PHE A 253 11.75 -2.60 3.29
CA PHE A 253 11.74 -3.10 4.66
C PHE A 253 11.59 -1.94 5.64
N SER A 254 11.44 -2.25 6.93
CA SER A 254 11.30 -1.21 7.96
C SER A 254 12.40 -1.29 9.01
N SER A 255 12.92 -0.12 9.38
CA SER A 255 13.79 0.11 10.53
C SER A 255 13.06 0.94 11.58
N ASP A 256 13.57 0.98 12.82
CA ASP A 256 13.12 1.95 13.82
C ASP A 256 13.35 3.38 13.32
N ALA A 257 12.27 4.17 13.19
CA ALA A 257 12.31 5.46 12.52
C ALA A 257 13.19 6.49 13.24
N ARG A 258 13.13 6.51 14.58
CA ARG A 258 13.89 7.45 15.42
C ARG A 258 15.38 7.13 15.36
N LYS A 259 15.74 5.87 15.60
CA LYS A 259 17.14 5.43 15.53
C LYS A 259 17.73 5.62 14.14
N TYR A 260 16.94 5.39 13.10
CA TYR A 260 17.39 5.63 11.74
C TYR A 260 17.67 7.12 11.52
N LYS A 261 16.73 8.01 11.89
CA LYS A 261 16.92 9.46 11.76
C LYS A 261 18.12 9.97 12.57
N GLU A 262 18.30 9.50 13.80
CA GLU A 262 19.48 9.79 14.63
C GLU A 262 20.78 9.34 13.96
N SER A 263 20.80 8.16 13.34
CA SER A 263 21.98 7.64 12.65
C SER A 263 22.36 8.50 11.43
N VAL A 264 21.36 8.95 10.66
CA VAL A 264 21.56 9.87 9.53
C VAL A 264 22.09 11.21 10.03
N ASN A 265 21.45 11.80 11.05
CA ASN A 265 21.87 13.08 11.62
C ASN A 265 23.28 13.01 12.22
N SER A 266 23.64 11.90 12.87
CA SER A 266 24.98 11.70 13.42
C SER A 266 26.03 11.61 12.33
N ALA A 267 25.73 10.94 11.22
CA ALA A 267 26.63 10.87 10.07
C ALA A 267 26.80 12.24 9.38
N LEU A 268 25.71 13.02 9.28
CA LEU A 268 25.72 14.38 8.70
C LEU A 268 26.49 15.39 9.56
N ASN A 269 26.51 15.21 10.88
CA ASN A 269 27.22 16.11 11.79
C ASN A 269 28.61 15.60 12.20
N ASN A 270 29.07 14.47 11.65
CA ASN A 270 30.38 13.92 11.97
C ASN A 270 31.47 14.77 11.27
N PRO A 271 32.35 15.46 12.03
CA PRO A 271 33.40 16.30 11.43
C PRO A 271 34.42 15.50 10.61
N ASN A 272 34.53 14.19 10.84
CA ASN A 272 35.41 13.29 10.08
C ASN A 272 34.73 12.70 8.83
N ASN A 273 33.50 13.11 8.51
CA ASN A 273 32.80 12.64 7.32
C ASN A 273 33.34 13.34 6.07
N CYS A 274 34.38 12.77 5.47
CA CYS A 274 35.00 13.29 4.26
C CYS A 274 34.05 13.35 3.05
N LEU A 275 32.93 12.63 3.06
CA LEU A 275 31.94 12.65 1.98
C LEU A 275 31.12 13.94 1.94
N LEU A 276 30.96 14.65 3.06
CA LEU A 276 30.20 15.90 3.12
C LEU A 276 30.87 17.01 2.30
N PRO A 277 32.16 17.37 2.55
CA PRO A 277 32.87 18.34 1.71
C PRO A 277 32.93 17.94 0.24
N ILE A 278 33.07 16.64 -0.07
CA ILE A 278 33.06 16.13 -1.45
C ILE A 278 31.69 16.39 -2.09
N SER A 279 30.60 16.06 -1.38
CA SER A 279 29.23 16.24 -1.88
C SER A 279 28.90 17.71 -2.12
N GLU A 280 29.32 18.61 -1.24
CA GLU A 280 29.13 20.05 -1.43
C GLU A 280 29.91 20.58 -2.64
N GLN A 281 31.16 20.16 -2.82
CA GLN A 281 31.96 20.49 -4.00
C GLN A 281 31.31 19.98 -5.28
N ALA A 282 30.85 18.73 -5.30
CA ALA A 282 30.14 18.13 -6.43
C ALA A 282 28.88 18.94 -6.79
N LYS A 283 28.08 19.30 -5.78
CA LYS A 283 26.88 20.11 -5.97
C LYS A 283 27.20 21.49 -6.53
N ASN A 284 28.17 22.18 -5.97
CA ASN A 284 28.58 23.52 -6.45
C ASN A 284 29.09 23.47 -7.90
N TYR A 285 29.86 22.44 -8.24
CA TYR A 285 30.33 22.23 -9.61
C TYR A 285 29.17 21.98 -10.58
N TYR A 286 28.24 21.09 -10.22
CA TYR A 286 27.02 20.87 -11.01
C TYR A 286 26.22 22.16 -11.19
N GLU A 287 25.95 22.90 -10.11
CA GLU A 287 25.19 24.15 -10.16
C GLU A 287 25.84 25.20 -11.07
N SER A 288 27.17 25.25 -11.14
CA SER A 288 27.90 26.14 -12.05
C SER A 288 27.76 25.77 -13.53
N LEU A 289 27.43 24.50 -13.82
CA LEU A 289 27.38 23.92 -15.17
C LEU A 289 25.97 23.50 -15.60
N LYS A 290 24.96 23.56 -14.73
CA LYS A 290 23.62 23.01 -14.98
C LYS A 290 22.90 23.58 -16.21
N ASN A 291 23.31 24.77 -16.66
CA ASN A 291 22.75 25.45 -17.84
C ASN A 291 23.58 25.19 -19.12
N ASN A 292 24.64 24.39 -19.05
CA ASN A 292 25.45 23.97 -20.18
C ASN A 292 25.28 22.46 -20.40
N PRO A 293 24.42 22.02 -21.34
CA PRO A 293 24.12 20.60 -21.54
C PRO A 293 25.34 19.79 -22.04
N ASP A 294 26.34 20.45 -22.62
CA ASP A 294 27.57 19.81 -23.13
C ASP A 294 28.72 19.84 -22.10
N ALA A 295 28.48 20.37 -20.90
CA ALA A 295 29.49 20.42 -19.86
C ALA A 295 29.87 19.03 -19.35
N ASP A 296 31.17 18.79 -19.23
CA ASP A 296 31.71 17.53 -18.72
C ASP A 296 31.68 17.52 -17.19
N LEU A 297 30.60 17.00 -16.62
CA LEU A 297 30.38 16.93 -15.17
C LEU A 297 31.35 16.00 -14.42
N THR A 298 32.22 15.27 -15.13
CA THR A 298 33.17 14.31 -14.53
C THR A 298 34.53 14.91 -14.19
N LYS A 299 34.78 16.16 -14.59
CA LYS A 299 36.10 16.82 -14.47
C LYS A 299 36.28 17.66 -13.20
N ILE A 300 35.51 17.38 -12.15
CA ILE A 300 35.74 18.00 -10.85
C ILE A 300 36.94 17.35 -10.15
N GLU A 301 37.80 18.17 -9.56
CA GLU A 301 38.82 17.74 -8.60
C GLU A 301 38.35 18.10 -7.19
N TYR A 302 38.33 17.13 -6.28
CA TYR A 302 37.88 17.33 -4.91
C TYR A 302 39.04 17.68 -3.98
N ASN A 303 38.91 18.79 -3.26
CA ASN A 303 39.81 19.15 -2.19
C ASN A 303 39.34 18.46 -0.90
N LEU A 304 40.14 17.52 -0.40
CA LEU A 304 39.96 16.92 0.92
C LEU A 304 40.79 17.75 1.91
N HIS A 305 40.12 18.63 2.67
CA HIS A 305 40.75 19.21 3.84
C HIS A 305 40.74 18.15 4.96
N ASN A 306 41.93 17.73 5.39
CA ASN A 306 42.11 16.89 6.58
C ASN A 306 41.78 17.67 7.85
#